data_AF-A0A7R9HWD3-F1
#
_entry.id   AF-A0A7R9HWD3-F1
#
_cell.length_a   1.000
_cell.length_b   1.000
_cell.length_c   1.000
_cell.angle_alpha   90.00
_cell.angle_beta   90.00
_cell.angle_gamma   90.00
#
_symmetry.space_group_name_H-M   'P 1'
#
loop_
_entity.id
_entity.type
_entity.pdbx_description
1 polymer ?
#
loop_
_entity_poly.entity_id
_entity_poly.type
_entity_poly.pdbx_seq_one_letter_code
_entity_poly.pdbx_strand_id
1 'polypeptide(L)'
;MRAVCFVNRLEIDLSGNVFSNALAFGDVDNDGQNEFIVGDTSGELVVFKGGNIWQQLSGLGMITAVSVGDVLNLGFNALIAVSGDGWCHILSKTTIECEDGSKEDTLECVHVQRIPANTKDEKYR
;
A
#
# COMPACT_ATOMS: atom_id res chain seq x y z
N MET A 1 -27.23 -5.09 29.90
CA MET A 1 -26.04 -4.29 30.25
C MET A 1 -25.53 -3.70 28.93
N ARG A 2 -25.66 -2.38 28.70
CA ARG A 2 -25.18 -1.72 27.47
C ARG A 2 -23.74 -1.26 27.73
N ALA A 3 -22.78 -1.81 27.01
CA ALA A 3 -21.41 -1.29 27.02
C ALA A 3 -21.39 0.04 26.26
N VAL A 4 -20.77 1.05 26.85
CA VAL A 4 -20.52 2.34 26.20
C VAL A 4 -19.03 2.41 25.89
N CYS A 5 -18.68 2.63 24.62
CA CYS A 5 -17.30 2.80 24.17
C CYS A 5 -17.06 4.29 23.95
N PHE A 6 -16.10 4.87 24.67
CA PHE A 6 -15.70 6.29 24.53
C PHE A 6 -14.54 6.49 23.56
N VAL A 7 -14.25 5.48 22.73
CA VAL A 7 -13.15 5.54 21.76
C VAL A 7 -13.67 6.23 20.50
N ASN A 8 -12.93 7.24 20.04
CA ASN A 8 -13.21 7.89 18.77
C ASN A 8 -12.92 6.89 17.65
N ARG A 9 -13.95 6.50 16.90
CA ARG A 9 -13.83 5.51 15.82
C ARG A 9 -13.63 6.25 14.51
N LEU A 10 -12.58 5.90 13.79
CA LEU A 10 -12.45 6.21 12.38
C LEU A 10 -13.18 5.12 11.58
N GLU A 11 -14.14 5.53 10.76
CA GLU A 11 -14.88 4.66 9.85
C GLU A 11 -14.55 5.09 8.43
N ILE A 12 -14.15 4.12 7.60
CA ILE A 12 -13.69 4.34 6.23
C ILE A 12 -14.51 3.40 5.36
N ASP A 13 -15.24 3.98 4.41
CA ASP A 13 -15.99 3.21 3.42
C ASP A 13 -15.06 2.83 2.26
N LEU A 14 -15.02 1.53 1.98
CA LEU A 14 -14.24 0.95 0.89
C LEU A 14 -15.21 0.32 -0.12
N SER A 15 -14.96 0.54 -1.40
CA SER A 15 -15.80 0.06 -2.49
C SER A 15 -15.64 -1.45 -2.75
N GLY A 16 -14.46 -2.01 -2.49
CA GLY A 16 -14.07 -3.38 -2.82
C GLY A 16 -13.97 -4.34 -1.64
N ASN A 17 -13.75 -5.61 -1.95
CA ASN A 17 -13.37 -6.61 -0.95
C ASN A 17 -11.87 -6.48 -0.63
N VAL A 18 -11.52 -6.69 0.64
CA VAL A 18 -10.14 -6.56 1.12
C VAL A 18 -9.71 -7.87 1.75
N PHE A 19 -8.50 -8.34 1.41
CA PHE A 19 -7.90 -9.49 2.09
C PHE A 19 -7.33 -9.08 3.46
N SER A 20 -7.28 -10.00 4.41
CA SER A 20 -6.72 -9.74 5.74
C SER A 20 -5.30 -9.17 5.72
N ASN A 21 -4.50 -9.53 4.72
CA ASN A 21 -3.10 -9.10 4.57
C ASN A 21 -2.94 -7.91 3.62
N ALA A 22 -4.02 -7.45 2.98
CA ALA A 22 -4.04 -6.26 2.13
C ALA A 22 -4.33 -4.98 2.95
N LEU A 23 -4.01 -5.01 4.25
CA LEU A 23 -4.09 -3.90 5.17
C LEU A 23 -2.72 -3.72 5.83
N ALA A 24 -2.21 -2.48 5.86
CA ALA A 24 -0.99 -2.15 6.59
C ALA A 24 -1.05 -0.75 7.21
N PHE A 25 -0.26 -0.57 8.27
CA PHE A 25 0.09 0.73 8.80
C PHE A 25 1.59 0.94 8.66
N GLY A 26 2.00 2.13 8.28
CA GLY A 26 3.40 2.51 8.24
C GLY A 26 3.59 3.90 7.69
N ASP A 27 4.73 4.50 8.01
CA ASP A 27 5.17 5.79 7.52
C ASP A 27 5.63 5.64 6.06
N VAL A 28 4.71 5.88 5.13
CA VAL A 28 4.93 5.67 3.69
C VAL A 28 5.55 6.91 3.04
N ASP A 29 5.25 8.10 3.57
CA ASP A 29 5.76 9.36 3.04
C ASP A 29 6.98 9.90 3.82
N ASN A 30 7.49 9.12 4.77
CA ASN A 30 8.68 9.36 5.56
C ASN A 30 8.63 10.69 6.34
N ASP A 31 7.44 11.06 6.82
CA ASP A 31 7.22 12.27 7.62
C ASP A 31 7.24 12.02 9.15
N GLY A 32 7.36 10.75 9.56
CA GLY A 32 7.37 10.31 10.96
C GLY A 32 5.99 9.97 11.53
N GLN A 33 4.92 10.06 10.74
CA GLN A 33 3.58 9.59 11.08
C GLN A 33 3.23 8.36 10.26
N ASN A 34 2.36 7.50 10.79
CA ASN A 34 1.94 6.31 10.06
C ASN A 34 0.68 6.60 9.23
N GLU A 35 0.73 6.22 7.96
CA GLU A 35 -0.43 6.15 7.08
C GLU A 35 -1.11 4.78 7.21
N PHE A 36 -2.38 4.73 6.81
CA PHE A 36 -3.15 3.50 6.70
C PHE A 36 -3.31 3.12 5.23
N ILE A 37 -2.94 1.90 4.89
CA ILE A 37 -2.88 1.39 3.52
C ILE A 37 -3.90 0.28 3.37
N VAL A 38 -4.69 0.37 2.32
CA VAL A 38 -5.71 -0.62 1.97
C VAL A 38 -5.55 -0.99 0.51
N GLY A 39 -5.39 -2.29 0.24
CA GLY A 39 -5.48 -2.85 -1.11
C GLY A 39 -6.76 -3.66 -1.26
N ASP A 40 -7.47 -3.47 -2.37
CA ASP A 40 -8.70 -4.21 -2.67
C ASP A 40 -8.48 -5.31 -3.72
N THR A 41 -9.52 -6.15 -3.90
CA THR A 41 -9.54 -7.20 -4.92
C THR A 41 -9.65 -6.67 -6.35
N SER A 42 -10.07 -5.43 -6.54
CA SER A 42 -10.22 -4.77 -7.84
C SER A 42 -8.89 -4.23 -8.37
N GLY A 43 -7.87 -4.17 -7.52
CA GLY A 43 -6.56 -3.60 -7.82
C GLY A 43 -6.45 -2.10 -7.56
N GLU A 44 -7.29 -1.59 -6.67
CA GLU A 44 -7.18 -0.27 -6.06
C GLU A 44 -6.37 -0.36 -4.76
N LEU A 45 -5.33 0.47 -4.66
CA LEU A 45 -4.57 0.73 -3.45
C LEU A 45 -4.85 2.14 -2.98
N VAL A 46 -5.39 2.27 -1.78
CA VAL A 46 -5.73 3.56 -1.16
C VAL A 46 -4.85 3.77 0.06
N VAL A 47 -4.23 4.93 0.14
CA VAL A 47 -3.42 5.38 1.27
C VAL A 47 -4.16 6.51 1.97
N PHE A 48 -4.38 6.35 3.27
CA PHE A 48 -5.08 7.30 4.13
C PHE A 48 -4.10 7.96 5.08
N LYS A 49 -4.19 9.29 5.16
CA LYS A 49 -3.44 10.11 6.11
C LYS A 49 -4.39 10.93 6.96
N GLY A 50 -4.36 10.71 8.28
CA GLY A 50 -5.25 11.42 9.22
C GLY A 50 -6.75 11.23 8.94
N GLY A 51 -7.15 10.11 8.32
CA GLY A 51 -8.54 9.81 7.97
C GLY A 51 -9.01 10.32 6.60
N ASN A 52 -8.17 11.09 5.90
CA ASN A 52 -8.45 11.50 4.51
C ASN A 52 -7.69 10.61 3.53
N ILE A 53 -8.22 10.45 2.33
CA ILE A 53 -7.49 9.80 1.23
C ILE A 53 -6.34 10.72 0.84
N TRP A 54 -5.12 10.23 1.02
CA TRP A 54 -3.92 10.92 0.57
C TRP A 54 -3.60 10.54 -0.88
N GLN A 55 -3.69 9.25 -1.21
CA GLN A 55 -3.45 8.79 -2.57
C GLN A 55 -4.24 7.54 -2.90
N GLN A 56 -4.61 7.41 -4.18
CA GLN A 56 -5.28 6.24 -4.74
C GLN A 56 -4.57 5.82 -6.02
N LEU A 57 -4.15 4.56 -6.08
CA LEU A 57 -3.52 3.94 -7.25
C LEU A 57 -4.40 2.80 -7.74
N SER A 58 -4.69 2.80 -9.04
CA SER A 58 -5.51 1.77 -9.69
C SER A 58 -4.68 0.93 -10.65
N GLY A 59 -5.12 -0.30 -10.93
CA GLY A 59 -4.52 -1.15 -11.96
C GLY A 59 -3.33 -1.97 -11.47
N LEU A 60 -3.22 -2.19 -10.17
CA LEU A 60 -2.19 -3.06 -9.57
C LEU A 60 -2.55 -4.56 -9.66
N GLY A 61 -3.76 -4.90 -10.15
CA GLY A 61 -4.30 -6.25 -10.09
C GLY A 61 -4.74 -6.63 -8.68
N MET A 62 -5.36 -7.80 -8.51
CA MET A 62 -5.97 -8.20 -7.23
C MET A 62 -4.96 -8.16 -6.08
N ILE A 63 -5.05 -7.19 -5.17
CA ILE A 63 -4.03 -6.99 -4.13
C ILE A 63 -4.26 -7.98 -3.00
N THR A 64 -3.31 -8.89 -2.78
CA THR A 64 -3.42 -9.96 -1.79
C THR A 64 -2.67 -9.65 -0.50
N ALA A 65 -1.58 -8.88 -0.60
CA ALA A 65 -0.78 -8.46 0.53
C ALA A 65 -0.18 -7.08 0.29
N VAL A 66 -0.08 -6.29 1.36
CA VAL A 66 0.63 -5.01 1.36
C VAL A 66 1.54 -4.92 2.58
N SER A 67 2.65 -4.21 2.46
CA SER A 67 3.56 -3.96 3.58
C SER A 67 4.33 -2.67 3.37
N VAL A 68 4.73 -2.02 4.47
CA VAL A 68 5.52 -0.80 4.45
C VAL A 68 6.78 -1.01 5.29
N GLY A 69 7.93 -0.55 4.80
CA GLY A 69 9.17 -0.54 5.56
C GLY A 69 10.40 -0.23 4.72
N ASP A 70 11.57 -0.15 5.36
CA ASP A 70 12.84 0.10 4.68
C ASP A 70 13.35 -1.16 3.97
N VAL A 71 12.84 -1.37 2.75
CA VAL A 71 13.15 -2.54 1.90
C VAL A 71 14.57 -2.47 1.34
N LEU A 72 15.05 -1.26 1.06
CA LEU A 72 16.32 -1.02 0.38
C LEU A 72 17.47 -0.74 1.36
N ASN A 73 17.18 -0.69 2.67
CA ASN A 73 18.11 -0.33 3.73
C ASN A 73 18.76 1.05 3.47
N LEU A 74 17.95 2.00 2.99
CA LEU A 74 18.35 3.36 2.65
C LEU A 74 17.92 4.38 3.71
N GLY A 75 17.26 3.92 4.78
CA GLY A 75 16.66 4.79 5.80
C GLY A 75 15.33 5.41 5.38
N PHE A 76 14.74 4.95 4.27
CA PHE A 76 13.44 5.38 3.78
C PHE A 76 12.53 4.17 3.57
N ASN A 77 11.30 4.29 4.01
CA ASN A 77 10.29 3.26 3.82
C ASN A 77 9.76 3.26 2.38
N ALA A 78 9.54 2.06 1.87
CA ALA A 78 8.85 1.79 0.63
C ALA A 78 7.57 1.00 0.91
N LEU A 79 6.56 1.22 0.08
CA LEU A 79 5.32 0.46 0.11
C LEU A 79 5.41 -0.67 -0.92
N ILE A 80 5.15 -1.89 -0.47
CA ILE A 80 5.10 -3.08 -1.32
C ILE A 80 3.64 -3.51 -1.45
N ALA A 81 3.19 -3.74 -2.68
CA ALA A 81 1.91 -4.36 -2.98
C ALA A 81 2.13 -5.63 -3.81
N VAL A 82 1.56 -6.75 -3.35
CA VAL A 82 1.65 -8.05 -4.03
C VAL A 82 0.29 -8.46 -4.54
N SER A 83 0.24 -8.72 -5.83
CA SER A 83 -0.99 -9.07 -6.54
C SER A 83 -1.15 -10.58 -6.66
N GLY A 84 -2.38 -11.08 -6.60
CA GLY A 84 -2.71 -12.49 -6.77
C GLY A 84 -2.36 -13.03 -8.16
N ASP A 85 -2.24 -12.15 -9.14
CA ASP A 85 -1.69 -12.47 -10.45
C ASP A 85 -0.21 -12.83 -10.37
N GLY A 86 0.48 -12.51 -9.27
CA GLY A 86 1.89 -12.73 -8.97
C GLY A 86 2.80 -11.60 -9.46
N TRP A 87 2.29 -10.38 -9.49
CA TRP A 87 3.07 -9.16 -9.65
C TRP A 87 3.43 -8.60 -8.27
N CYS A 88 4.60 -7.97 -8.19
CA CYS A 88 5.07 -7.23 -7.03
C CYS A 88 5.35 -5.80 -7.47
N HIS A 89 4.70 -4.86 -6.81
CA HIS A 89 4.85 -3.43 -7.04
C HIS A 89 5.54 -2.82 -5.82
N ILE A 90 6.63 -2.11 -6.07
CA ILE A 90 7.33 -1.33 -5.05
C ILE A 90 7.08 0.14 -5.36
N LEU A 91 6.54 0.84 -4.38
CA LEU A 91 6.19 2.24 -4.44
C LEU A 91 7.05 3.03 -3.45
N SER A 92 7.50 4.19 -3.89
CA SER A 92 8.28 5.12 -3.07
C SER A 92 7.70 6.51 -3.21
N LYS A 93 7.91 7.33 -2.19
CA LYS A 93 7.64 8.76 -2.26
C LYS A 93 8.59 9.42 -3.26
N THR A 94 8.01 10.26 -4.09
CA THR A 94 8.70 11.19 -4.97
C THR A 94 8.10 12.57 -4.79
N THR A 95 8.98 13.54 -4.52
CA THR A 95 8.63 14.95 -4.42
C THR A 95 8.76 15.58 -5.80
N ILE A 96 7.66 16.09 -6.32
CA ILE A 96 7.62 16.84 -7.58
C ILE A 96 7.72 18.32 -7.23
N GLU A 97 8.73 18.99 -7.79
CA GLU A 97 8.87 20.45 -7.68
C GLU A 97 8.10 21.08 -8.83
N CYS A 98 7.01 21.78 -8.51
CA CYS A 98 6.21 22.52 -9.49
C CYS A 98 6.89 23.84 -9.85
N GLU A 99 6.60 24.38 -11.04
CA GLU A 99 7.17 25.65 -11.53
C GLU A 99 6.86 26.85 -10.61
N ASP A 100 5.79 26.76 -9.82
CA ASP A 100 5.38 27.75 -8.81
C ASP A 100 6.18 27.64 -7.50
N GLY A 101 7.13 26.70 -7.38
CA GLY A 101 7.94 26.45 -6.20
C GLY A 101 7.24 25.64 -5.09
N SER A 102 6.01 25.17 -5.32
CA SER A 102 5.34 24.21 -4.44
C SER A 102 5.95 22.81 -4.60
N LYS A 103 6.01 22.08 -3.48
CA LYS A 103 6.44 20.68 -3.42
C LYS A 103 5.20 19.81 -3.22
N GLU A 104 4.92 18.95 -4.18
CA GLU A 104 3.88 17.93 -4.04
C GLU A 104 4.53 16.57 -3.81
N ASP A 105 4.14 15.92 -2.72
CA ASP A 105 4.58 14.58 -2.38
C ASP A 105 3.60 13.56 -2.96
N THR A 106 4.11 12.66 -3.79
CA THR A 106 3.30 11.61 -4.45
C THR A 106 4.01 10.27 -4.34
N LEU A 107 3.27 9.17 -4.23
CA LEU A 107 3.82 7.82 -4.40
C LEU A 107 3.82 7.46 -5.88
N GLU A 108 4.97 7.00 -6.34
CA GLU A 108 5.11 6.42 -7.66
C GLU A 108 5.61 4.99 -7.58
N CYS A 109 5.26 4.19 -8.58
CA CYS A 109 5.74 2.83 -8.68
C CYS A 109 7.16 2.84 -9.26
N VAL A 110 8.16 2.61 -8.39
CA VAL A 110 9.58 2.62 -8.75
C VAL A 110 10.02 1.30 -9.37
N HIS A 111 9.41 0.19 -8.95
CA HIS A 111 9.76 -1.13 -9.45
C HIS A 111 8.54 -2.04 -9.59
N VAL A 112 8.49 -2.77 -10.70
CA VAL A 112 7.48 -3.80 -10.96
C VAL A 112 8.18 -5.08 -11.34
N GLN A 113 7.92 -6.15 -10.60
CA GLN A 113 8.52 -7.46 -10.86
C GLN A 113 7.47 -8.55 -10.89
N ARG A 114 7.60 -9.46 -11.85
CA ARG A 114 6.84 -10.71 -11.85
C ARG A 114 7.48 -11.68 -10.86
N ILE A 115 6.74 -12.12 -9.86
CA ILE A 115 7.14 -13.21 -8.98
C ILE A 115 6.78 -14.53 -9.70
N PRO A 116 7.76 -15.40 -9.99
CA PRO A 116 7.48 -16.70 -10.59
C PRO A 116 6.62 -17.54 -9.65
N ALA A 117 5.61 -18.21 -10.21
CA ALA A 117 4.79 -19.12 -9.43
C ALA A 117 5.66 -20.25 -8.87
N ASN A 118 5.38 -20.66 -7.63
CA ASN A 118 5.99 -21.85 -7.02
C ASN A 118 5.38 -23.12 -7.63
N THR A 119 5.61 -23.33 -8.92
CA THR A 119 5.28 -24.59 -9.58
C THR A 119 6.39 -25.55 -9.21
N LYS A 120 6.10 -26.53 -8.35
CA LYS A 120 7.01 -27.67 -8.16
C LYS A 120 7.16 -28.35 -9.51
N ASP A 121 8.34 -28.28 -10.11
CA ASP A 121 8.64 -29.10 -11.28
C ASP A 121 8.58 -30.57 -10.87
N GLU A 122 7.57 -31.30 -11.34
CA GLU A 122 7.42 -32.75 -11.14
C GLU A 122 8.57 -33.58 -11.76
N LYS A 123 9.54 -32.95 -12.43
CA LYS A 123 10.63 -33.62 -13.16
C LYS A 123 11.74 -34.22 -12.29
N TYR A 124 11.68 -34.08 -10.96
CA TYR A 124 12.63 -34.70 -10.03
C TYR A 124 11.91 -35.56 -8.99
N ARG A 125 11.13 -36.54 -9.46
CA ARG A 125 10.66 -37.68 -8.68
C ARG A 125 11.11 -38.98 -9.32
#